data_AF-A0A139HR02-F1
#
_entry.id   AF-A0A139HR02-F1
#
_cell.length_a   1.000
_cell.length_b   1.000
_cell.length_c   1.000
_cell.angle_alpha   90.00
_cell.angle_beta   90.00
_cell.angle_gamma   90.00
#
_symmetry.space_group_name_H-M   'P 1'
#
loop_
_entity.id
_entity.type
_entity.pdbx_description
1 polymer ?
#
loop_
_entity_poly.entity_id
_entity_poly.type
_entity_poly.pdbx_seq_one_letter_code
_entity_poly.pdbx_strand_id
1 'polypeptide(L)'
;MASISPAELRAALDRDGFVRIPHAFTLSEVEHFRAACQRTVAAARNGQWKYLRTLPKQFPPWNVEDVSETGIFKADLVMELYNMLVTPHYDWSLRWHRDDIGPDVNPEEELERLQEPMLHAQWNLALYEDQSLIVVPGSHKRARTPMERAADPYEDDMPGQLAVKVYPGDIVFYNNNILHRGVYDSSIERMTLHGTMGMKGSDPARARNILQHGIGKWAAQCDFHALPADTAKLAEDMKQRLLQMGSGDDVGYSQQDP
;
A
#
# COMPACT_ATOMS: atom_id res chain seq x y z
N MET A 1 27.66 2.09 -5.43
CA MET A 1 27.08 3.39 -5.02
C MET A 1 27.16 3.48 -3.50
N ALA A 2 27.03 4.67 -2.90
CA ALA A 2 26.83 4.75 -1.45
C ALA A 2 25.45 4.18 -1.09
N SER A 3 25.37 3.36 -0.04
CA SER A 3 24.10 2.84 0.49
C SER A 3 23.39 3.94 1.30
N ILE A 4 22.19 4.35 0.88
CA ILE A 4 21.37 5.29 1.64
C ILE A 4 21.07 4.69 3.01
N SER A 5 21.33 5.42 4.09
CA SER A 5 21.15 4.90 5.44
C SER A 5 19.67 4.79 5.83
N PRO A 6 19.32 3.90 6.78
CA PRO A 6 17.98 3.86 7.36
C PRO A 6 17.55 5.15 8.10
N ALA A 7 18.44 6.11 8.30
CA ALA A 7 18.11 7.44 8.83
C ALA A 7 17.68 8.37 7.68
N GLU A 8 18.44 8.42 6.59
CA GLU A 8 18.12 9.20 5.39
C GLU A 8 16.83 8.72 4.72
N LEU A 9 16.59 7.39 4.65
CA LEU A 9 15.35 6.84 4.13
C LEU A 9 14.12 7.27 4.95
N ARG A 10 14.26 7.34 6.28
CA ARG A 10 13.20 7.84 7.17
C ARG A 10 13.01 9.35 7.06
N ALA A 11 14.09 10.12 6.93
CA ALA A 11 14.01 11.56 6.71
C ALA A 11 13.37 11.92 5.36
N ALA A 12 13.60 11.12 4.31
CA ALA A 12 12.91 11.28 3.02
C ALA A 12 11.41 10.97 3.14
N LEU A 13 11.04 9.81 3.71
CA LEU A 13 9.64 9.43 3.94
C LEU A 13 8.89 10.44 4.81
N ASP A 14 9.54 10.96 5.86
CA ASP A 14 9.00 12.00 6.73
C ASP A 14 8.80 13.34 6.00
N ARG A 15 9.76 13.77 5.18
CA ARG A 15 9.71 15.05 4.45
C ARG A 15 8.71 15.01 3.29
N ASP A 16 8.81 13.99 2.44
CA ASP A 16 8.12 13.95 1.15
C ASP A 16 6.81 13.15 1.20
N GLY A 17 6.64 12.29 2.22
CA GLY A 17 5.51 11.36 2.35
C GLY A 17 5.70 10.05 1.57
N PHE A 18 6.80 9.94 0.80
CA PHE A 18 7.24 8.73 0.13
C PHE A 18 8.77 8.63 0.12
N VAL A 19 9.30 7.43 -0.09
CA VAL A 19 10.73 7.21 -0.32
C VAL A 19 10.94 6.05 -1.30
N ARG A 20 11.90 6.20 -2.22
CA ARG A 20 12.33 5.14 -3.15
C ARG A 20 13.67 4.55 -2.71
N ILE A 21 13.71 3.23 -2.55
CA ILE A 21 14.94 2.46 -2.38
C ILE A 21 15.30 1.85 -3.74
N PRO A 22 16.32 2.38 -4.44
CA PRO A 22 16.69 1.87 -5.76
C PRO A 22 17.41 0.52 -5.67
N HIS A 23 17.15 -0.37 -6.61
CA HIS A 23 17.76 -1.71 -6.70
C HIS A 23 17.68 -2.52 -5.39
N ALA A 24 16.55 -2.47 -4.69
CA ALA A 24 16.29 -3.27 -3.48
C ALA A 24 16.25 -4.78 -3.76
N PHE A 25 15.95 -5.17 -5.01
CA PHE A 25 16.09 -6.53 -5.53
C PHE A 25 16.94 -6.52 -6.80
N THR A 26 17.68 -7.61 -7.04
CA THR A 26 18.43 -7.81 -8.28
C THR A 26 17.49 -8.11 -9.45
N LEU A 27 17.94 -7.83 -10.68
CA LEU A 27 17.18 -8.18 -11.88
C LEU A 27 16.89 -9.69 -11.99
N SER A 28 17.75 -10.55 -11.42
CA SER A 28 17.51 -11.99 -11.34
C SER A 28 16.29 -12.32 -10.47
N GLU A 29 16.19 -11.71 -9.28
CA GLU A 29 15.02 -11.87 -8.40
C GLU A 29 13.75 -11.29 -9.04
N VAL A 30 13.88 -10.15 -9.73
CA VAL A 30 12.77 -9.56 -10.51
C VAL A 30 12.25 -10.52 -11.58
N GLU A 31 13.10 -11.25 -12.32
CA GLU A 31 12.61 -12.26 -13.28
C GLU A 31 11.89 -13.44 -12.61
N HIS A 32 12.34 -13.87 -11.43
CA HIS A 32 11.63 -14.89 -10.65
C HIS A 32 10.25 -14.39 -10.20
N PHE A 33 10.15 -13.12 -9.77
CA PHE A 33 8.88 -12.48 -9.43
C PHE A 33 7.98 -12.28 -10.65
N ARG A 34 8.50 -11.80 -11.79
CA ARG A 34 7.79 -11.67 -13.07
C ARG A 34 7.18 -13.00 -13.47
N ALA A 35 7.98 -14.07 -13.51
CA ALA A 35 7.53 -15.40 -13.89
C ALA A 35 6.46 -15.95 -12.93
N ALA A 36 6.53 -15.66 -11.63
CA ALA A 36 5.49 -16.02 -10.66
C ALA A 36 4.19 -15.23 -10.91
N CYS A 37 4.30 -13.91 -11.03
CA CYS A 37 3.17 -13.01 -11.27
C CYS A 37 2.45 -13.32 -12.59
N GLN A 38 3.19 -13.57 -13.68
CA GLN A 38 2.63 -13.97 -14.98
C GLN A 38 1.80 -15.27 -14.89
N ARG A 39 2.22 -16.26 -14.09
CA ARG A 39 1.41 -17.47 -13.82
C ARG A 39 0.12 -17.12 -13.09
N THR A 40 0.17 -16.24 -12.09
CA THR A 40 -1.02 -15.74 -11.38
C THR A 40 -1.96 -14.96 -12.30
N VAL A 41 -1.45 -14.08 -13.17
CA VAL A 41 -2.24 -13.33 -14.17
C VAL A 41 -2.91 -14.29 -15.17
N ALA A 42 -2.18 -15.30 -15.67
CA ALA A 42 -2.74 -16.29 -16.58
C ALA A 42 -3.84 -17.12 -15.91
N ALA A 43 -3.61 -17.61 -14.68
CA ALA A 43 -4.63 -18.30 -13.91
C ALA A 43 -5.87 -17.42 -13.65
N ALA A 44 -5.68 -16.13 -13.34
CA ALA A 44 -6.77 -15.20 -13.11
C ALA A 44 -7.59 -14.92 -14.39
N ARG A 45 -6.93 -14.61 -15.51
CA ARG A 45 -7.59 -14.40 -16.82
C ARG A 45 -8.32 -15.64 -17.32
N ASN A 46 -7.85 -16.85 -16.96
CA ASN A 46 -8.51 -18.12 -17.28
C ASN A 46 -9.63 -18.51 -16.29
N GLY A 47 -9.95 -17.70 -15.27
CA GLY A 47 -10.93 -18.04 -14.23
C GLY A 47 -10.49 -19.14 -13.25
N GLN A 48 -9.20 -19.50 -13.26
CA GLN A 48 -8.59 -20.54 -12.42
C GLN A 48 -8.06 -19.96 -11.09
N TRP A 49 -8.00 -18.64 -10.93
CA TRP A 49 -7.62 -17.98 -9.68
C TRP A 49 -8.84 -17.62 -8.83
N LYS A 50 -8.95 -18.20 -7.63
CA LYS A 50 -10.10 -18.04 -6.73
C LYS A 50 -10.23 -16.63 -6.14
N TYR A 51 -9.14 -15.87 -6.06
CA TYR A 51 -9.07 -14.59 -5.36
C TYR A 51 -8.85 -13.42 -6.34
N LEU A 52 -9.77 -13.25 -7.27
CA LEU A 52 -9.76 -12.18 -8.27
C LEU A 52 -10.72 -11.04 -7.86
N ARG A 53 -10.24 -9.80 -7.88
CA ARG A 53 -11.02 -8.57 -7.69
C ARG A 53 -11.02 -7.77 -9.00
N THR A 54 -12.20 -7.38 -9.46
CA THR A 54 -12.35 -6.38 -10.53
C THR A 54 -12.56 -4.99 -9.93
N LEU A 55 -12.13 -3.95 -10.64
CA LEU A 55 -12.44 -2.55 -10.34
C LEU A 55 -13.98 -2.33 -10.37
N PRO A 56 -14.55 -1.31 -9.66
CA PRO A 56 -13.87 -0.14 -9.09
C PRO A 56 -13.98 0.07 -7.55
N LYS A 57 -14.53 -0.88 -6.78
CA LYS A 57 -14.95 -0.75 -5.36
C LYS A 57 -13.88 -0.31 -4.32
N GLN A 58 -14.17 0.56 -3.32
CA GLN A 58 -13.19 1.11 -2.33
C GLN A 58 -13.77 1.49 -0.91
N PHE A 59 -13.09 1.16 0.23
CA PHE A 59 -13.69 1.18 1.61
C PHE A 59 -12.68 1.34 2.84
N PRO A 60 -12.75 2.32 3.83
CA PRO A 60 -11.78 2.38 5.00
C PRO A 60 -12.08 2.53 6.58
N PRO A 61 -13.19 2.98 7.24
CA PRO A 61 -13.16 3.70 8.57
C PRO A 61 -13.55 2.97 9.92
N TRP A 62 -14.02 3.72 10.97
CA TRP A 62 -13.28 4.02 12.25
C TRP A 62 -13.85 3.59 13.63
N ASN A 63 -13.01 3.71 14.69
CA ASN A 63 -13.22 4.39 15.99
C ASN A 63 -11.83 4.63 16.67
N VAL A 64 -11.61 5.71 17.45
CA VAL A 64 -10.23 6.27 17.66
C VAL A 64 -9.89 6.67 19.12
N GLU A 65 -9.66 5.72 20.04
CA GLU A 65 -9.44 6.04 21.49
C GLU A 65 -8.14 5.50 22.15
N ASP A 66 -7.34 4.64 21.51
CA ASP A 66 -6.13 4.04 22.13
C ASP A 66 -4.88 4.04 21.19
N VAL A 67 -4.00 5.04 21.29
CA VAL A 67 -2.65 5.02 20.68
C VAL A 67 -1.62 5.73 21.55
N SER A 68 -0.48 5.10 21.88
CA SER A 68 0.66 5.78 22.51
C SER A 68 2.04 5.15 22.22
N GLU A 69 3.03 6.05 22.11
CA GLU A 69 4.49 5.83 22.04
C GLU A 69 5.08 5.03 20.86
N THR A 70 6.40 5.15 20.66
CA THR A 70 6.98 5.25 19.31
C THR A 70 8.14 4.31 18.99
N GLY A 71 8.08 3.65 17.83
CA GLY A 71 9.25 3.07 17.15
C GLY A 71 8.94 1.87 16.26
N ILE A 72 9.46 1.84 15.03
CA ILE A 72 9.31 0.68 14.13
C ILE A 72 10.41 -0.35 14.41
N PHE A 73 10.04 -1.45 15.07
CA PHE A 73 10.92 -2.59 15.34
C PHE A 73 10.48 -3.86 14.59
N LYS A 74 11.46 -4.69 14.19
CA LYS A 74 11.24 -5.95 13.45
C LYS A 74 10.33 -6.94 14.20
N ALA A 75 10.29 -6.87 15.54
CA ALA A 75 9.49 -7.73 16.40
C ALA A 75 7.98 -7.43 16.36
N ASP A 76 7.59 -6.26 15.85
CA ASP A 76 6.21 -5.77 15.85
C ASP A 76 5.58 -5.78 14.46
N LEU A 77 6.31 -6.15 13.41
CA LEU A 77 5.79 -6.17 12.03
C LEU A 77 4.68 -7.21 11.85
N VAL A 78 3.62 -6.79 11.15
CA VAL A 78 2.47 -7.59 10.74
C VAL A 78 2.39 -7.60 9.21
N MET A 79 2.00 -8.75 8.63
CA MET A 79 1.64 -8.85 7.21
C MET A 79 0.16 -8.50 7.05
N GLU A 80 -0.17 -7.70 6.04
CA GLU A 80 -1.51 -7.12 5.90
C GLU A 80 -2.06 -7.38 4.48
N LEU A 81 -2.26 -6.33 3.69
CA LEU A 81 -2.72 -6.41 2.32
C LEU A 81 -1.55 -6.78 1.39
N TYR A 82 -1.78 -7.72 0.47
CA TYR A 82 -0.84 -8.08 -0.60
C TYR A 82 -1.60 -8.24 -1.91
N ASN A 83 -1.22 -7.44 -2.91
CA ASN A 83 -1.87 -7.28 -4.20
C ASN A 83 -0.84 -7.32 -5.33
N MET A 84 -1.34 -7.50 -6.55
CA MET A 84 -0.56 -7.41 -7.78
C MET A 84 -1.28 -6.44 -8.72
N LEU A 85 -0.64 -5.31 -9.02
CA LEU A 85 -1.14 -4.32 -9.97
C LEU A 85 -0.54 -4.61 -11.35
N VAL A 86 -1.36 -4.58 -12.40
CA VAL A 86 -0.97 -4.94 -13.78
C VAL A 86 -1.58 -3.98 -14.79
N THR A 87 -1.02 -3.90 -16.00
CA THR A 87 -1.58 -3.08 -17.09
C THR A 87 -3.04 -3.46 -17.40
N PRO A 88 -3.98 -2.50 -17.38
CA PRO A 88 -5.36 -2.71 -17.82
C PRO A 88 -5.46 -2.84 -19.34
N HIS A 89 -6.59 -3.32 -19.85
CA HIS A 89 -6.84 -3.46 -21.29
C HIS A 89 -7.28 -2.16 -21.99
N TYR A 90 -7.34 -1.05 -21.24
CA TYR A 90 -7.73 0.29 -21.66
C TYR A 90 -7.19 1.27 -20.60
N ASP A 91 -6.95 2.53 -20.98
CA ASP A 91 -6.39 3.52 -20.07
C ASP A 91 -7.30 3.76 -18.85
N TRP A 92 -6.72 3.77 -17.66
CA TRP A 92 -7.48 3.88 -16.41
C TRP A 92 -6.80 4.84 -15.44
N SER A 93 -7.60 5.56 -14.66
CA SER A 93 -7.08 6.24 -13.48
C SER A 93 -8.02 6.10 -12.29
N LEU A 94 -7.40 6.13 -11.11
CA LEU A 94 -8.08 6.34 -9.84
C LEU A 94 -8.22 7.84 -9.59
N ARG A 95 -9.24 8.24 -8.82
CA ARG A 95 -9.38 9.60 -8.30
C ARG A 95 -8.26 9.96 -7.32
N TRP A 96 -8.03 11.25 -7.12
CA TRP A 96 -7.23 11.76 -6.00
C TRP A 96 -7.84 11.34 -4.67
N HIS A 97 -7.02 10.73 -3.82
CA HIS A 97 -7.46 10.25 -2.51
C HIS A 97 -6.30 10.23 -1.50
N ARG A 98 -6.71 10.06 -0.24
CA ARG A 98 -5.92 9.51 0.86
C ARG A 98 -6.68 8.24 1.27
N ASP A 99 -6.01 7.20 1.76
CA ASP A 99 -6.70 5.93 2.07
C ASP A 99 -7.79 6.11 3.13
N ASP A 100 -7.44 6.81 4.22
CA ASP A 100 -8.23 6.85 5.45
C ASP A 100 -9.12 8.11 5.53
N ILE A 101 -8.73 9.18 4.83
CA ILE A 101 -9.35 10.51 4.95
C ILE A 101 -10.02 10.92 3.63
N GLY A 102 -11.36 10.83 3.62
CA GLY A 102 -12.21 11.23 2.50
C GLY A 102 -12.01 12.69 2.05
N PRO A 103 -12.47 13.05 0.83
CA PRO A 103 -12.28 14.39 0.28
C PRO A 103 -13.12 15.45 1.01
N ASP A 104 -14.32 15.08 1.48
CA ASP A 104 -15.29 15.97 2.12
C ASP A 104 -14.97 16.29 3.59
N VAL A 105 -14.00 15.58 4.19
CA VAL A 105 -13.52 15.83 5.56
C VAL A 105 -13.02 17.28 5.66
N ASN A 106 -13.42 18.01 6.70
CA ASN A 106 -13.11 19.42 6.84
C ASN A 106 -11.60 19.67 7.13
N PRO A 107 -11.04 20.88 6.91
CA PRO A 107 -9.58 21.10 7.04
C PRO A 107 -9.00 20.93 8.45
N GLU A 108 -9.79 21.11 9.51
CA GLU A 108 -9.36 20.98 10.90
C GLU A 108 -9.31 19.49 11.29
N GLU A 109 -10.39 18.77 11.04
CA GLU A 109 -10.50 17.31 11.23
C GLU A 109 -9.53 16.51 10.33
N GLU A 110 -9.28 16.98 9.10
CA GLU A 110 -8.25 16.39 8.25
C GLU A 110 -6.85 16.57 8.84
N LEU A 111 -6.55 17.74 9.42
CA LEU A 111 -5.24 18.00 10.02
C LEU A 111 -5.06 17.25 11.36
N GLU A 112 -6.13 17.04 12.11
CA GLU A 112 -6.15 16.22 13.33
C GLU A 112 -5.83 14.75 13.00
N ARG A 113 -6.55 14.14 12.05
CA ARG A 113 -6.30 12.77 11.58
C ARG A 113 -4.91 12.58 10.99
N LEU A 114 -4.34 13.60 10.35
CA LEU A 114 -2.96 13.58 9.82
C LEU A 114 -1.86 13.70 10.89
N GLN A 115 -2.22 14.00 12.14
CA GLN A 115 -1.28 13.98 13.28
C GLN A 115 -1.27 12.63 14.01
N GLU A 116 -2.18 11.71 13.68
CA GLU A 116 -2.16 10.34 14.20
C GLU A 116 -0.85 9.64 13.82
N PRO A 117 -0.22 8.84 14.71
CA PRO A 117 1.03 8.16 14.40
C PRO A 117 0.93 7.25 13.17
N MET A 118 1.88 7.36 12.24
CA MET A 118 1.96 6.50 11.06
C MET A 118 2.36 5.06 11.45
N LEU A 119 1.38 4.24 11.82
CA LEU A 119 1.58 2.86 12.29
C LEU A 119 1.74 1.81 11.16
N HIS A 120 1.70 2.22 9.89
CA HIS A 120 1.80 1.39 8.69
C HIS A 120 2.43 2.18 7.52
N ALA A 121 2.73 1.53 6.41
CA ALA A 121 3.01 2.17 5.11
C ALA A 121 2.57 1.27 3.94
N GLN A 122 2.02 1.87 2.88
CA GLN A 122 1.93 1.23 1.57
C GLN A 122 3.33 1.06 0.96
N TRP A 123 3.52 -0.01 0.19
CA TRP A 123 4.74 -0.24 -0.58
C TRP A 123 4.43 -0.79 -1.97
N ASN A 124 5.30 -0.44 -2.92
CA ASN A 124 5.24 -0.82 -4.34
C ASN A 124 6.63 -1.29 -4.80
N LEU A 125 6.79 -2.59 -5.04
CA LEU A 125 7.95 -3.17 -5.73
C LEU A 125 7.67 -3.21 -7.24
N ALA A 126 8.45 -2.45 -8.00
CA ALA A 126 8.33 -2.38 -9.44
C ALA A 126 9.01 -3.58 -10.10
N LEU A 127 8.27 -4.37 -10.89
CA LEU A 127 8.85 -5.42 -11.74
C LEU A 127 9.12 -4.95 -13.17
N TYR A 128 8.57 -3.81 -13.58
CA TYR A 128 8.86 -3.11 -14.85
C TYR A 128 9.28 -1.66 -14.55
N GLU A 129 9.64 -0.90 -15.57
CA GLU A 129 9.74 0.56 -15.42
C GLU A 129 8.32 1.11 -15.26
N ASP A 130 8.08 1.92 -14.21
CA ASP A 130 6.75 2.35 -13.82
C ASP A 130 6.81 3.80 -13.30
N GLN A 131 5.73 4.55 -13.55
CA GLN A 131 5.53 5.94 -13.11
C GLN A 131 4.05 6.21 -12.76
N SER A 132 3.25 5.14 -12.64
CA SER A 132 1.78 5.20 -12.50
C SER A 132 1.30 5.75 -11.17
N LEU A 133 2.14 5.74 -10.13
CA LEU A 133 1.84 6.36 -8.84
C LEU A 133 2.15 7.85 -8.94
N ILE A 134 1.12 8.68 -8.88
CA ILE A 134 1.25 10.14 -8.80
C ILE A 134 0.90 10.59 -7.37
N VAL A 135 1.75 11.40 -6.77
CA VAL A 135 1.61 11.92 -5.40
C VAL A 135 1.73 13.44 -5.37
N VAL A 136 1.18 14.09 -4.33
CA VAL A 136 1.56 15.47 -3.98
C VAL A 136 2.51 15.41 -2.77
N PRO A 137 3.83 15.64 -2.94
CA PRO A 137 4.79 15.51 -1.84
C PRO A 137 4.51 16.43 -0.66
N GLY A 138 4.75 15.94 0.56
CA GLY A 138 4.51 16.69 1.80
C GLY A 138 3.03 16.87 2.18
N SER A 139 2.08 16.43 1.35
CA SER A 139 0.64 16.55 1.63
C SER A 139 0.20 15.72 2.84
N HIS A 140 0.92 14.66 3.21
CA HIS A 140 0.69 13.84 4.41
C HIS A 140 0.87 14.60 5.74
N LYS A 141 1.39 15.85 5.71
CA LYS A 141 1.60 16.70 6.89
C LYS A 141 0.67 17.92 6.95
N ARG A 142 -0.32 18.02 6.06
CA ARG A 142 -1.21 19.18 5.96
C ARG A 142 -2.58 18.81 5.41
N ALA A 143 -3.59 19.60 5.76
CA ALA A 143 -4.86 19.56 5.04
C ALA A 143 -4.68 19.81 3.53
N ARG A 144 -5.64 19.32 2.73
CA ARG A 144 -5.82 19.70 1.33
C ARG A 144 -6.10 21.20 1.28
N THR A 145 -5.33 21.91 0.46
CA THR A 145 -5.49 23.33 0.16
C THR A 145 -6.82 23.62 -0.53
N PRO A 146 -7.28 24.89 -0.57
CA PRO A 146 -8.48 25.27 -1.31
C PRO A 146 -8.44 24.88 -2.80
N MET A 147 -7.26 24.81 -3.42
CA MET A 147 -7.12 24.34 -4.81
C MET A 147 -7.29 22.82 -4.92
N GLU A 148 -6.59 22.03 -4.10
CA GLU A 148 -6.74 20.56 -4.07
C GLU A 148 -8.15 20.10 -3.68
N ARG A 149 -8.94 20.96 -3.02
CA ARG A 149 -10.36 20.71 -2.67
C ARG A 149 -11.36 21.16 -3.73
N ALA A 150 -10.98 22.06 -4.63
CA ALA A 150 -11.82 22.58 -5.72
C ALA A 150 -11.51 21.95 -7.08
N ALA A 151 -10.40 21.20 -7.17
CA ALA A 151 -10.00 20.40 -8.33
C ALA A 151 -11.02 19.29 -8.65
N ASP A 152 -11.04 18.84 -9.90
CA ASP A 152 -11.79 17.64 -10.28
C ASP A 152 -11.23 16.39 -9.56
N PRO A 153 -12.05 15.40 -9.17
CA PRO A 153 -11.57 14.15 -8.59
C PRO A 153 -10.49 13.43 -9.42
N TYR A 154 -10.45 13.64 -10.74
CA TYR A 154 -9.46 13.10 -11.67
C TYR A 154 -8.53 14.17 -12.28
N GLU A 155 -8.42 15.34 -11.65
CA GLU A 155 -7.57 16.47 -12.11
C GLU A 155 -6.16 16.00 -12.51
N ASP A 156 -5.77 16.29 -13.75
CA ASP A 156 -4.52 15.83 -14.35
C ASP A 156 -3.37 16.83 -14.13
N ASP A 157 -3.63 18.09 -13.72
CA ASP A 157 -2.63 19.12 -13.40
C ASP A 157 -2.67 19.55 -11.90
N MET A 158 -2.79 18.58 -11.00
CA MET A 158 -2.90 18.83 -9.54
C MET A 158 -1.69 19.62 -8.99
N PRO A 159 -1.88 20.73 -8.24
CA PRO A 159 -0.78 21.60 -7.80
C PRO A 159 0.33 20.89 -7.01
N GLY A 160 1.53 20.86 -7.56
CA GLY A 160 2.71 20.26 -6.93
C GLY A 160 2.77 18.73 -7.05
N GLN A 161 1.99 18.11 -7.94
CA GLN A 161 2.06 16.67 -8.20
C GLN A 161 3.43 16.19 -8.72
N LEU A 162 3.71 14.92 -8.50
CA LEU A 162 4.92 14.22 -8.94
C LEU A 162 4.59 12.77 -9.29
N ALA A 163 4.93 12.35 -10.51
CA ALA A 163 4.89 10.95 -10.93
C ALA A 163 6.14 10.22 -10.39
N VAL A 164 5.94 9.17 -9.59
CA VAL A 164 7.02 8.50 -8.84
C VAL A 164 7.72 7.47 -9.74
N LYS A 165 8.76 7.91 -10.46
CA LYS A 165 9.49 7.05 -11.41
C LYS A 165 10.37 5.99 -10.72
N VAL A 166 10.10 4.72 -11.05
CA VAL A 166 10.74 3.52 -10.53
C VAL A 166 11.22 2.61 -11.66
N TYR A 167 12.29 1.87 -11.42
CA TYR A 167 12.86 0.88 -12.34
C TYR A 167 12.69 -0.55 -11.80
N PRO A 168 12.85 -1.60 -12.63
CA PRO A 168 12.75 -2.98 -12.17
C PRO A 168 13.68 -3.28 -10.98
N GLY A 169 13.10 -3.69 -9.85
CA GLY A 169 13.82 -3.96 -8.60
C GLY A 169 13.90 -2.77 -7.62
N ASP A 170 13.42 -1.58 -8.01
CA ASP A 170 13.17 -0.49 -7.06
C ASP A 170 11.92 -0.80 -6.21
N ILE A 171 11.95 -0.43 -4.93
CA ILE A 171 10.77 -0.41 -4.06
C ILE A 171 10.50 1.01 -3.56
N VAL A 172 9.24 1.44 -3.62
CA VAL A 172 8.77 2.68 -3.00
C VAL A 172 7.95 2.35 -1.76
N PHE A 173 8.19 3.08 -0.67
CA PHE A 173 7.31 3.12 0.50
C PHE A 173 6.64 4.50 0.54
N TYR A 174 5.37 4.55 0.94
CA TYR A 174 4.63 5.80 1.08
C TYR A 174 3.63 5.77 2.23
N ASN A 175 3.38 6.94 2.81
CA ASN A 175 2.35 7.17 3.80
C ASN A 175 0.98 7.05 3.14
N ASN A 176 0.10 6.20 3.67
CA ASN A 176 -1.27 5.94 3.18
C ASN A 176 -2.12 7.21 3.01
N ASN A 177 -1.80 8.25 3.79
CA ASN A 177 -2.47 9.55 3.78
C ASN A 177 -1.69 10.66 3.05
N ILE A 178 -0.67 10.33 2.25
CA ILE A 178 -0.24 11.21 1.16
C ILE A 178 -1.38 11.34 0.15
N LEU A 179 -1.63 12.54 -0.37
CA LEU A 179 -2.59 12.76 -1.44
C LEU A 179 -2.03 12.15 -2.72
N HIS A 180 -2.70 11.12 -3.25
CA HIS A 180 -2.20 10.34 -4.39
C HIS A 180 -3.31 9.84 -5.33
N ARG A 181 -2.91 9.41 -6.53
CA ARG A 181 -3.72 8.63 -7.46
C ARG A 181 -2.85 7.65 -8.26
N GLY A 182 -3.50 6.67 -8.87
CA GLY A 182 -2.89 5.79 -9.86
C GLY A 182 -3.37 6.15 -11.26
N VAL A 183 -2.47 6.36 -12.22
CA VAL A 183 -2.79 6.59 -13.64
C VAL A 183 -2.07 5.54 -14.48
N TYR A 184 -2.80 4.85 -15.37
CA TYR A 184 -2.36 3.65 -16.05
C TYR A 184 -2.54 3.82 -17.56
N ASP A 185 -1.43 3.96 -18.27
CA ASP A 185 -1.35 3.87 -19.74
C ASP A 185 -1.41 2.41 -20.16
N SER A 186 -2.39 2.04 -20.99
CA SER A 186 -2.60 0.66 -21.44
C SER A 186 -1.62 0.19 -22.52
N SER A 187 -0.80 1.09 -23.07
CA SER A 187 0.30 0.77 -23.98
C SER A 187 1.61 0.41 -23.26
N ILE A 188 1.72 0.67 -21.96
CA ILE A 188 2.93 0.43 -21.15
C ILE A 188 2.77 -0.84 -20.31
N GLU A 189 3.69 -1.81 -20.47
CA GLU A 189 3.72 -3.02 -19.64
C GLU A 189 4.14 -2.69 -18.22
N ARG A 190 3.23 -2.95 -17.28
CA ARG A 190 3.33 -2.68 -15.85
C ARG A 190 3.03 -3.94 -15.07
N MET A 191 3.89 -4.23 -14.10
CA MET A 191 3.62 -5.22 -13.06
C MET A 191 4.26 -4.73 -11.77
N THR A 192 3.43 -4.51 -10.74
CA THR A 192 3.85 -3.99 -9.44
C THR A 192 3.35 -4.95 -8.37
N LEU A 193 4.26 -5.47 -7.55
CA LEU A 193 3.87 -6.12 -6.30
C LEU A 193 3.61 -5.02 -5.28
N HIS A 194 2.40 -5.01 -4.74
CA HIS A 194 1.89 -3.93 -3.90
C HIS A 194 1.39 -4.50 -2.58
N GLY A 195 1.56 -3.79 -1.47
CA GLY A 195 0.92 -4.15 -0.22
C GLY A 195 1.02 -3.08 0.84
N THR A 196 0.59 -3.43 2.05
CA THR A 196 0.88 -2.66 3.26
C THR A 196 1.73 -3.49 4.23
N MET A 197 2.50 -2.78 5.06
CA MET A 197 3.17 -3.34 6.23
C MET A 197 2.97 -2.39 7.39
N GLY A 198 2.77 -2.90 8.59
CA GLY A 198 2.65 -2.06 9.77
C GLY A 198 2.89 -2.80 11.08
N MET A 199 2.69 -2.07 12.18
CA MET A 199 3.07 -2.52 13.53
C MET A 199 1.92 -3.17 14.30
N LYS A 200 2.29 -3.98 15.30
CA LYS A 200 1.46 -4.57 16.36
C LYS A 200 0.81 -3.47 17.23
N GLY A 201 -0.28 -3.83 17.91
CA GLY A 201 -1.02 -2.92 18.81
C GLY A 201 -1.93 -1.95 18.05
N SER A 202 -2.18 -2.23 16.78
CA SER A 202 -2.83 -1.31 15.86
C SER A 202 -4.30 -1.67 15.67
N ASP A 203 -5.13 -0.94 16.43
CA ASP A 203 -6.54 -0.62 16.21
C ASP A 203 -7.50 -1.76 15.75
N PRO A 204 -8.56 -2.08 16.53
CA PRO A 204 -9.66 -2.93 16.08
C PRO A 204 -10.30 -2.55 14.74
N ALA A 205 -10.32 -1.27 14.32
CA ALA A 205 -10.80 -0.88 12.98
C ALA A 205 -9.80 -1.23 11.87
N ARG A 206 -8.48 -1.07 12.09
CA ARG A 206 -7.45 -1.60 11.20
C ARG A 206 -7.45 -3.14 11.12
N ALA A 207 -7.79 -3.85 12.20
CA ALA A 207 -8.05 -5.29 12.13
C ALA A 207 -9.20 -5.64 11.17
N ARG A 208 -10.19 -4.74 10.97
CA ARG A 208 -11.20 -4.89 9.90
C ARG A 208 -10.54 -4.79 8.52
N ASN A 209 -9.81 -3.72 8.23
CA ASN A 209 -9.13 -3.52 6.94
C ASN A 209 -8.12 -4.63 6.61
N ILE A 210 -7.47 -5.22 7.62
CA ILE A 210 -6.52 -6.33 7.50
C ILE A 210 -7.19 -7.70 7.29
N LEU A 211 -8.39 -7.92 7.82
CA LEU A 211 -9.03 -9.24 7.84
C LEU A 211 -10.24 -9.39 6.91
N GLN A 212 -10.79 -8.27 6.41
CA GLN A 212 -11.79 -8.22 5.34
C GLN A 212 -11.42 -9.16 4.19
N HIS A 213 -12.44 -9.70 3.52
CA HIS A 213 -12.30 -10.75 2.50
C HIS A 213 -11.72 -12.09 3.03
N GLY A 214 -11.67 -12.28 4.35
CA GLY A 214 -11.22 -13.52 4.99
C GLY A 214 -9.71 -13.72 4.91
N ILE A 215 -8.92 -12.64 5.02
CA ILE A 215 -7.47 -12.68 4.85
C ILE A 215 -6.81 -13.68 5.81
N GLY A 216 -7.26 -13.76 7.07
CA GLY A 216 -6.78 -14.77 8.03
C GLY A 216 -6.91 -16.22 7.53
N LYS A 217 -7.93 -16.52 6.70
CA LYS A 217 -8.17 -17.88 6.18
C LYS A 217 -7.23 -18.29 5.05
N TRP A 218 -6.74 -17.37 4.22
CA TRP A 218 -5.67 -17.69 3.26
C TRP A 218 -4.29 -17.55 3.89
N ALA A 219 -4.08 -16.56 4.77
CA ALA A 219 -2.80 -16.36 5.44
C ALA A 219 -2.41 -17.58 6.29
N ALA A 220 -3.36 -18.22 6.97
CA ALA A 220 -3.14 -19.48 7.69
C ALA A 220 -2.57 -20.62 6.81
N GLN A 221 -2.82 -20.58 5.50
CA GLN A 221 -2.36 -21.56 4.52
C GLN A 221 -1.01 -21.19 3.88
N CYS A 222 -0.42 -20.04 4.23
CA CYS A 222 0.90 -19.66 3.73
C CYS A 222 2.01 -20.51 4.34
N ASP A 223 2.79 -21.12 3.45
CA ASP A 223 3.97 -21.90 3.76
C ASP A 223 5.22 -21.11 3.36
N PHE A 224 6.20 -21.06 4.26
CA PHE A 224 7.43 -20.30 4.13
C PHE A 224 8.70 -21.18 4.17
N HIS A 225 8.58 -22.52 4.12
CA HIS A 225 9.72 -23.43 4.25
C HIS A 225 10.82 -23.24 3.17
N ALA A 226 10.45 -22.66 2.02
CA ALA A 226 11.37 -22.38 0.92
C ALA A 226 12.21 -21.10 1.12
N LEU A 227 11.96 -20.32 2.17
CA LEU A 227 12.75 -19.13 2.51
C LEU A 227 13.95 -19.50 3.42
N PRO A 228 15.04 -18.71 3.42
CA PRO A 228 16.13 -18.87 4.39
C PRO A 228 15.61 -18.84 5.83
N ALA A 229 16.19 -19.64 6.73
CA ALA A 229 15.61 -19.94 8.05
C ALA A 229 15.17 -18.71 8.87
N ASP A 230 15.99 -17.65 8.94
CA ASP A 230 15.65 -16.42 9.67
C ASP A 230 14.52 -15.62 9.01
N THR A 231 14.39 -15.71 7.68
CA THR A 231 13.32 -15.09 6.89
C THR A 231 12.03 -15.91 6.98
N ALA A 232 12.12 -17.24 6.91
CA ALA A 232 11.01 -18.16 7.14
C ALA A 232 10.44 -17.96 8.55
N LYS A 233 11.30 -17.87 9.57
CA LYS A 233 10.89 -17.58 10.95
C LYS A 233 10.23 -16.20 11.07
N LEU A 234 10.78 -15.16 10.46
CA LEU A 234 10.16 -13.84 10.46
C LEU A 234 8.76 -13.87 9.82
N ALA A 235 8.61 -14.50 8.66
CA ALA A 235 7.35 -14.60 7.94
C ALA A 235 6.31 -15.42 8.72
N GLU A 236 6.73 -16.50 9.37
CA GLU A 236 5.88 -17.27 10.29
C GLU A 236 5.46 -16.42 11.50
N ASP A 237 6.40 -15.74 12.17
CA ASP A 237 6.08 -14.85 13.30
C ASP A 237 5.11 -13.72 12.86
N MET A 238 5.26 -13.17 11.65
CA MET A 238 4.35 -12.17 11.06
C MET A 238 2.96 -12.74 10.75
N LYS A 239 2.86 -13.95 10.21
CA LYS A 239 1.60 -14.67 9.99
C LYS A 239 0.90 -14.95 11.32
N GLN A 240 1.63 -15.38 12.36
CA GLN A 240 1.04 -15.65 13.67
C GLN A 240 0.48 -14.37 14.32
N ARG A 241 1.15 -13.21 14.17
CA ARG A 241 0.59 -11.90 14.58
C ARG A 241 -0.69 -11.55 13.82
N LEU A 242 -0.72 -11.74 12.50
CA LEU A 242 -1.92 -11.52 11.67
C LEU A 242 -3.10 -12.41 12.12
N LEU A 243 -2.86 -13.70 12.35
CA LEU A 243 -3.89 -14.64 12.81
C LEU A 243 -4.42 -14.31 14.23
N GLN A 244 -3.59 -13.71 15.08
CA GLN A 244 -3.99 -13.22 16.40
C GLN A 244 -4.94 -12.01 16.34
N MET A 245 -5.06 -11.32 15.19
CA MET A 245 -6.03 -10.24 15.01
C MET A 245 -7.45 -10.75 14.73
N GLY A 246 -7.61 -12.01 14.27
CA GLY A 246 -8.90 -12.66 14.03
C GLY A 246 -9.01 -13.40 12.69
N SER A 247 -10.20 -13.91 12.36
CA SER A 247 -10.47 -14.60 11.08
C SER A 247 -10.99 -13.69 9.96
N GLY A 248 -11.61 -12.57 10.32
CA GLY A 248 -12.29 -11.65 9.40
C GLY A 248 -13.75 -11.98 9.10
N ASP A 249 -14.40 -12.85 9.88
CA ASP A 249 -15.79 -13.25 9.63
C ASP A 249 -16.84 -12.25 10.16
N ASP A 250 -16.53 -11.52 11.24
CA ASP A 250 -17.43 -10.57 11.90
C ASP A 250 -17.09 -9.08 11.61
N VAL A 251 -16.15 -8.82 10.70
CA VAL A 251 -15.67 -7.45 10.42
C VAL A 251 -16.42 -6.81 9.26
N GLY A 252 -17.13 -5.71 9.54
CA GLY A 252 -17.90 -4.97 8.54
C GLY A 252 -17.05 -4.31 7.46
N TYR A 253 -17.66 -4.09 6.29
CA TYR A 253 -17.15 -3.19 5.26
C TYR A 253 -17.22 -1.73 5.72
N SER A 254 -16.43 -0.89 5.06
CA SER A 254 -15.96 0.33 5.68
C SER A 254 -16.53 1.64 5.08
N GLN A 255 -16.27 2.02 3.82
CA GLN A 255 -17.06 3.09 3.15
C GLN A 255 -18.43 2.54 2.73
N GLN A 256 -19.16 3.27 1.90
CA GLN A 256 -20.09 2.67 0.95
C GLN A 256 -19.76 3.28 -0.42
N ASP A 257 -19.52 2.43 -1.42
CA ASP A 257 -19.67 2.88 -2.82
C ASP A 257 -21.13 3.36 -2.98
N PRO A 258 -21.40 4.48 -3.68
CA PRO A 258 -22.76 4.93 -4.00
C PRO A 258 -23.45 4.02 -5.03
#